data_AF-A0A2E3V4B2-F1
#
_entry.id   AF-A0A2E3V4B2-F1
#
_cell.length_a   1.000
_cell.length_b   1.000
_cell.length_c   1.000
_cell.angle_alpha   90.00
_cell.angle_beta   90.00
_cell.angle_gamma   90.00
#
_symmetry.space_group_name_H-M   'P 1'
#
loop_
_entity.id
_entity.type
_entity.pdbx_description
1 polymer ?
#
loop_
_entity_poly.entity_id
_entity_poly.type
_entity_poly.pdbx_seq_one_letter_code
_entity_poly.pdbx_strand_id
1 'polypeptide(L)'
;MFCCKKRYILLSVFLIILSCNNVPLYTTKLTENLINDKITVGEINGEVGFYLSQKLRLSLNDTGHKKPIKLSTKLTLTNNEYGLSSSNQVTRKDLIGTINCKLTKNDHEHN
;
A
#
# COMPACT_ATOMS: atom_id res chain seq x y z
N MET A 1 29.96 16.84 46.76
CA MET A 1 29.11 17.48 45.72
C MET A 1 29.24 16.81 44.32
N PHE A 2 29.49 15.49 44.23
CA PHE A 2 29.68 14.80 42.93
C PHE A 2 28.65 13.68 42.65
N CYS A 3 27.89 13.21 43.64
CA CYS A 3 26.84 12.20 43.42
C CYS A 3 25.61 12.76 42.68
N CYS A 4 25.23 14.01 42.91
CA CYS A 4 24.02 14.58 42.29
C CYS A 4 24.17 14.75 40.77
N LYS A 5 25.37 15.11 40.27
CA LYS A 5 25.62 15.31 38.83
C LYS A 5 25.43 14.04 38.01
N LYS A 6 25.85 12.88 38.53
CA LYS A 6 25.69 11.58 37.86
C LYS A 6 24.22 11.17 37.74
N ARG A 7 23.38 11.50 38.73
CA ARG A 7 21.94 11.21 38.71
C ARG A 7 21.20 12.01 37.65
N TYR A 8 21.55 13.29 37.45
CA TYR A 8 20.92 14.12 36.41
C TYR A 8 21.27 13.64 35.00
N ILE A 9 22.49 13.18 34.77
CA ILE A 9 22.91 12.60 33.48
C ILE A 9 22.14 11.30 33.19
N LEU A 10 21.97 10.45 34.21
CA LEU A 10 21.20 9.21 34.06
C LEU A 10 19.73 9.50 33.73
N LEU A 11 19.15 10.51 34.38
CA LEU A 11 17.77 10.96 34.15
C LEU A 11 17.59 11.52 32.73
N SER A 12 18.55 12.31 32.24
CA SER A 12 18.47 12.86 30.87
C SER A 12 18.57 11.77 29.81
N VAL A 13 19.43 10.77 30.01
CA VAL A 13 19.53 9.62 29.09
C VAL A 13 18.24 8.81 29.09
N PHE A 14 17.66 8.58 30.27
CA PHE A 14 16.39 7.87 30.41
C PHE A 14 15.23 8.60 29.71
N LEU A 15 15.17 9.93 29.81
CA LEU A 15 14.16 10.74 29.15
C LEU A 15 14.32 10.78 27.62
N ILE A 16 15.56 10.79 27.11
CA ILE A 16 15.84 10.71 25.67
C ILE A 16 15.35 9.37 25.12
N ILE A 17 15.64 8.26 25.82
CA ILE A 17 15.19 6.91 25.43
C ILE A 17 13.65 6.82 25.50
N LEU A 18 13.01 7.40 26.52
CA LEU A 18 11.54 7.43 26.63
C LEU A 18 10.88 8.27 25.52
N SER A 19 11.49 9.38 25.11
CA SER A 19 10.97 10.22 24.02
C SER A 19 11.09 9.56 22.64
N CYS A 20 11.99 8.57 22.52
CA CYS A 20 12.15 7.70 21.36
C CYS A 20 11.20 6.49 21.36
N ASN A 21 10.19 6.45 22.25
CA ASN A 21 9.02 5.60 22.01
C ASN A 21 8.25 6.13 20.79
N ASN A 22 8.80 5.86 19.61
CA ASN A 22 8.05 5.72 18.38
C ASN A 22 7.07 4.58 18.61
N VAL A 23 5.94 4.86 19.24
CA VAL A 23 4.76 4.03 19.11
C VAL A 23 4.43 4.12 17.62
N PRO A 24 4.59 3.06 16.83
CA PRO A 24 4.11 3.11 15.46
C PRO A 24 2.61 3.42 15.54
N LEU A 25 2.21 4.55 14.96
CA LEU A 25 0.82 5.02 14.90
C LEU A 25 -0.10 4.07 14.12
N TYR A 26 0.43 2.93 13.67
CA TYR A 26 -0.31 1.81 13.10
C TYR A 26 0.15 0.51 13.77
N THR A 27 -0.54 0.14 14.85
CA THR A 27 -0.64 -1.26 15.24
C THR A 27 -1.94 -1.80 14.69
N THR A 28 -1.98 -2.14 13.39
CA THR A 28 -3.02 -3.04 12.90
C THR A 28 -2.75 -4.41 13.51
N LYS A 29 -3.37 -4.66 14.65
CA LYS A 29 -3.28 -5.91 15.39
C LYS A 29 -3.78 -7.06 14.50
N LEU A 30 -2.83 -7.80 13.98
CA LEU A 30 -2.77 -9.27 13.97
C LEU A 30 -3.93 -10.06 13.34
N THR A 31 -4.67 -9.49 12.38
CA THR A 31 -5.59 -10.27 11.53
C THR A 31 -5.40 -10.06 10.03
N GLU A 32 -4.65 -9.03 9.61
CA GLU A 32 -4.39 -8.73 8.19
C GLU A 32 -3.43 -9.75 7.52
N ASN A 33 -2.41 -10.23 8.25
CA ASN A 33 -1.41 -11.16 7.68
C ASN A 33 -2.02 -12.49 7.20
N LEU A 34 -3.03 -13.02 7.91
CA LEU A 34 -3.66 -14.31 7.57
C LEU A 34 -4.45 -14.28 6.26
N ILE A 35 -4.94 -13.11 5.84
CA ILE A 35 -5.68 -12.94 4.58
C ILE A 35 -4.71 -12.61 3.44
N ASN A 36 -3.72 -11.75 3.70
CA ASN A 36 -2.73 -11.34 2.71
C ASN A 36 -1.95 -12.55 2.16
N ASP A 37 -1.52 -13.46 3.04
CA ASP A 37 -0.80 -14.67 2.63
C ASP A 37 -1.62 -15.64 1.76
N LYS A 38 -2.95 -15.44 1.65
CA LYS A 38 -3.87 -16.29 0.87
C LYS A 38 -4.29 -15.68 -0.47
N ILE A 39 -3.85 -14.46 -0.79
CA ILE A 39 -4.22 -13.76 -2.02
C ILE A 39 -3.05 -13.75 -3.01
N THR A 40 -3.29 -14.27 -4.22
CA THR A 40 -2.42 -14.08 -5.39
C THR A 40 -2.95 -12.94 -6.25
N VAL A 41 -2.06 -12.07 -6.72
CA VAL A 41 -2.38 -10.91 -7.56
C VAL A 41 -2.27 -11.30 -9.03
N GLY A 42 -3.37 -11.17 -9.76
CA GLY A 42 -3.38 -11.30 -11.22
C GLY A 42 -2.64 -10.15 -11.91
N GLU A 43 -2.18 -10.40 -13.13
CA GLU A 43 -1.55 -9.38 -13.95
C GLU A 43 -2.51 -8.22 -14.24
N ILE A 44 -1.96 -7.00 -14.25
CA ILE A 44 -2.68 -5.76 -14.59
C ILE A 44 -1.97 -5.15 -15.79
N ASN A 45 -2.68 -5.06 -16.91
CA ASN A 45 -2.10 -4.62 -18.18
C ASN A 45 -1.70 -3.13 -18.15
N GLY A 46 -0.69 -2.79 -18.95
CA GLY A 46 -0.18 -1.43 -19.14
C GLY A 46 0.89 -1.01 -18.13
N GLU A 47 1.63 0.06 -18.42
CA GLU A 47 2.75 0.54 -17.59
C GLU A 47 2.31 0.87 -16.16
N VAL A 48 1.22 1.63 -16.01
CA VAL A 48 0.64 1.93 -14.68
C VAL A 48 0.13 0.65 -14.00
N GLY A 49 -0.38 -0.31 -14.78
CA GLY A 49 -0.79 -1.61 -14.30
C GLY A 49 0.37 -2.40 -13.71
N PHE A 50 1.54 -2.38 -14.37
CA PHE A 50 2.76 -3.00 -13.87
C PHE A 50 3.13 -2.47 -12.47
N TYR A 51 3.27 -1.15 -12.31
CA TYR A 51 3.60 -0.57 -11.00
C TYR A 51 2.56 -0.89 -9.92
N LEU A 52 1.27 -0.84 -10.28
CA LEU A 52 0.18 -1.20 -9.37
C LEU A 52 0.26 -2.66 -8.94
N SER A 53 0.50 -3.58 -9.88
CA SER A 53 0.64 -5.01 -9.59
C SER A 53 1.82 -5.31 -8.66
N GLN A 54 2.96 -4.65 -8.86
CA GLN A 54 4.14 -4.83 -8.01
C GLN A 54 3.88 -4.34 -6.59
N LYS A 55 3.20 -3.19 -6.46
CA LYS A 55 2.84 -2.65 -5.14
C LYS A 55 1.82 -3.55 -4.42
N LEU A 56 0.82 -4.06 -5.15
CA LEU A 56 -0.15 -5.01 -4.60
C LEU A 56 0.52 -6.32 -4.18
N ARG A 57 1.45 -6.86 -4.97
CA ARG A 57 2.20 -8.06 -4.61
C ARG A 57 3.00 -7.89 -3.33
N LEU A 58 3.68 -6.75 -3.18
CA LEU A 58 4.41 -6.42 -1.96
C LEU A 58 3.47 -6.32 -0.75
N SER A 59 2.35 -5.60 -0.88
CA SER A 59 1.38 -5.43 0.21
C SER A 59 0.65 -6.71 0.60
N LEU A 60 0.46 -7.63 -0.34
CA LEU A 60 -0.24 -8.90 -0.14
C LEU A 60 0.71 -10.09 0.05
N ASN A 61 2.02 -9.84 0.21
CA ASN A 61 3.04 -10.89 0.32
C ASN A 61 2.87 -11.97 -0.76
N ASP A 62 2.58 -11.55 -2.00
CA ASP A 62 2.41 -12.44 -3.13
C ASP A 62 3.76 -12.71 -3.81
N THR A 63 4.26 -13.92 -3.61
CA THR A 63 5.51 -14.42 -4.19
C THR A 63 5.32 -15.01 -5.60
N GLY A 64 4.11 -14.93 -6.17
CA GLY A 64 3.79 -15.48 -7.49
C GLY A 64 3.33 -16.95 -7.45
N HIS A 65 3.26 -17.57 -6.28
CA HIS A 65 2.66 -18.88 -6.11
C HIS A 65 1.13 -18.79 -6.12
N LYS A 66 0.48 -19.85 -6.62
CA LYS A 66 -0.99 -19.94 -6.64
C LYS A 66 -1.51 -20.11 -5.21
N LYS A 67 -2.35 -19.19 -4.75
CA LYS A 67 -2.99 -19.18 -3.44
C LYS A 67 -4.51 -19.42 -3.54
N PRO A 68 -5.21 -19.68 -2.42
CA PRO A 68 -6.64 -19.99 -2.42
C PRO A 68 -7.56 -18.87 -2.92
N ILE A 69 -7.09 -17.62 -2.91
CA ILE A 69 -7.84 -16.46 -3.38
C ILE A 69 -7.03 -15.77 -4.47
N LYS A 70 -7.68 -15.40 -5.57
CA LYS A 70 -7.10 -14.61 -6.65
C LYS A 70 -7.74 -13.23 -6.69
N LEU A 71 -6.90 -12.20 -6.63
CA LEU A 71 -7.26 -10.81 -6.89
C LEU A 71 -7.09 -10.52 -8.39
N SER A 72 -8.19 -10.28 -9.07
CA SER A 72 -8.21 -9.78 -10.45
C SER A 72 -8.49 -8.29 -10.44
N THR A 73 -7.61 -7.52 -11.08
CA THR A 73 -7.72 -6.06 -11.13
C THR A 73 -7.74 -5.59 -12.58
N LYS A 74 -8.72 -4.75 -12.93
CA LYS A 74 -8.80 -4.08 -14.22
C LYS A 74 -8.62 -2.58 -14.01
N LEU A 75 -7.55 -2.04 -14.59
CA LEU A 75 -7.29 -0.60 -14.64
C LEU A 75 -7.80 -0.04 -15.97
N THR A 76 -8.60 1.02 -15.92
CA THR A 76 -9.04 1.78 -17.09
C THR A 76 -8.61 3.23 -16.90
N LEU A 77 -7.88 3.77 -17.87
CA LEU A 77 -7.47 5.17 -17.89
C LEU A 77 -8.27 5.91 -18.96
N THR A 78 -8.86 7.02 -18.59
CA THR A 78 -9.65 7.88 -19.49
C THR A 78 -9.17 9.32 -19.37
N ASN A 79 -9.22 10.06 -20.46
CA ASN A 79 -8.81 11.46 -20.50
C ASN A 79 -10.01 12.33 -20.86
N ASN A 80 -10.25 13.35 -20.07
CA ASN A 80 -11.17 14.43 -20.43
C ASN A 80 -10.37 15.67 -20.79
N GLU A 81 -10.67 16.27 -21.92
CA GLU A 81 -10.01 17.48 -22.39
C GLU A 81 -11.02 18.64 -22.35
N TYR A 82 -10.58 19.79 -21.84
CA TYR A 82 -11.41 20.97 -21.70
C TYR A 82 -10.72 22.17 -22.34
N GLY A 83 -11.48 22.93 -23.14
CA GLY A 83 -11.09 24.23 -23.65
C GLY A 83 -11.92 25.32 -22.99
N LEU A 84 -11.27 26.32 -22.39
CA LEU A 84 -11.93 27.45 -21.71
C LEU A 84 -11.91 28.75 -22.55
N SER A 85 -11.30 28.73 -23.74
CA SER A 85 -11.14 29.90 -24.60
C SER A 85 -12.11 29.91 -25.78
N SER A 86 -12.37 31.10 -26.31
CA SER A 86 -13.08 31.31 -27.59
C SER A 86 -12.40 30.65 -28.79
N SER A 87 -11.12 30.27 -28.67
CA SER A 87 -10.36 29.52 -29.67
C SER A 87 -10.55 28.00 -29.59
N ASN A 88 -11.32 27.50 -28.62
CA ASN A 88 -11.56 26.07 -28.37
C ASN A 88 -10.28 25.23 -28.21
N GLN A 89 -9.18 25.87 -27.83
CA GLN A 89 -7.91 25.20 -27.57
C GLN A 89 -7.98 24.44 -26.24
N VAL A 90 -7.43 23.23 -26.21
CA VAL A 90 -7.36 22.42 -24.99
C VAL A 90 -6.42 23.10 -23.99
N THR A 91 -6.99 23.65 -22.93
CA THR A 91 -6.27 24.35 -21.86
C THR A 91 -6.10 23.48 -20.61
N ARG A 92 -6.87 22.39 -20.51
CA ARG A 92 -6.83 21.46 -19.37
C ARG A 92 -7.11 20.04 -19.83
N LYS A 93 -6.39 19.07 -19.26
CA LYS A 93 -6.65 17.64 -19.41
C LYS A 93 -6.77 17.01 -18.02
N ASP A 94 -7.87 16.31 -17.78
CA ASP A 94 -8.05 15.48 -16.59
C ASP A 94 -7.79 14.02 -16.97
N LEU A 95 -6.87 13.38 -16.25
CA LEU A 95 -6.63 11.93 -16.34
C LEU A 95 -7.42 11.24 -15.23
N ILE A 96 -8.37 10.40 -15.61
CA ILE A 96 -9.25 9.66 -14.70
C ILE A 96 -8.89 8.18 -14.77
N GLY A 97 -8.44 7.64 -13.63
CA GLY A 97 -8.16 6.21 -13.47
C GLY A 97 -9.26 5.51 -12.70
N THR A 98 -9.87 4.49 -13.31
CA THR A 98 -10.84 3.60 -12.64
C THR A 98 -10.21 2.24 -12.41
N ILE A 99 -10.24 1.78 -11.16
CA ILE A 99 -9.72 0.49 -10.73
C ILE A 99 -10.89 -0.39 -10.32
N ASN A 100 -11.13 -1.46 -11.06
CA ASN A 100 -12.12 -2.47 -10.71
C ASN A 100 -11.42 -3.72 -10.17
N CYS A 101 -11.72 -4.09 -8.94
CA CYS A 101 -11.13 -5.25 -8.27
C CYS A 101 -12.18 -6.36 -8.08
N LYS A 102 -11.79 -7.61 -8.30
CA LYS A 102 -12.61 -8.79 -8.02
C LYS A 102 -11.76 -9.82 -7.27
N LEU A 103 -12.26 -10.28 -6.12
CA LEU A 103 -11.72 -11.42 -5.42
C LEU A 103 -12.47 -12.68 -5.87
N THR A 104 -11.73 -13.72 -6.22
CA THR A 104 -12.28 -15.01 -6.63
C THR A 104 -11.59 -16.10 -5.84
N LYS A 105 -12.36 -17.09 -5.36
CA LYS A 105 -11.77 -18.29 -4.78
C LYS A 105 -11.21 -19.13 -5.91
N ASN A 106 -9.97 -19.59 -5.79
CA ASN A 106 -9.42 -20.60 -6.68
C ASN A 106 -10.03 -21.94 -6.28
N ASP A 107 -11.13 -22.29 -6.91
CA ASP A 107 -11.72 -23.62 -6.78
C ASP A 107 -10.95 -24.58 -7.68
N HIS A 108 -9.82 -25.12 -7.21
CA HIS A 108 -9.22 -26.34 -7.76
C HIS A 108 -8.38 -27.09 -6.72
N GLU A 109 -8.96 -28.22 -6.32
CA GLU A 109 -8.43 -29.52 -5.86
C GLU A 109 -7.50 -29.58 -4.66
N HIS A 110 -8.08 -30.10 -3.56
CA HIS A 110 -7.38 -30.95 -2.60
C HIS A 110 -6.56 -32.00 -3.36
N ASN A 111 -5.24 -31.87 -3.32
CA ASN A 111 -4.33 -33.01 -3.33
C ASN A 111 -3.77 -33.16 -1.93
#